data_AF-A0A520BIH4-F1
#
_entry.id   AF-A0A520BIH4-F1
#
_cell.length_a   1.000
_cell.length_b   1.000
_cell.length_c   1.000
_cell.angle_alpha   90.00
_cell.angle_beta   90.00
_cell.angle_gamma   90.00
#
_symmetry.space_group_name_H-M   'P 1'
#
loop_
_entity.id
_entity.type
_entity.pdbx_description
1 polymer ?
#
loop_
_entity_poly.entity_id
_entity_poly.type
_entity_poly.pdbx_seq_one_letter_code
_entity_poly.pdbx_strand_id
1 'polypeptide(L)'
;MKRLTTIALLIIPLLFCTSWGFFAHRRINQLAIFTLPTDMLTFFKTGHKYITEHAVDPDKRRYLDTLEAPRHYLDVENYESHIDSIPEKFNDALAKYGQKKLNENGIVPWQIQRTYYSLVNAFKANDSLKILKYAADLGHYIGDAHVPLHTTANHNGQLTNQHG
;
A
#
# COMPACT_ATOMS: atom_id res chain seq x y z
N MET A 1 28.67 30.77 -13.56
CA MET A 1 28.24 29.54 -14.25
C MET A 1 28.20 28.32 -13.32
N LYS A 2 29.30 27.94 -12.64
CA LYS A 2 29.33 26.75 -11.75
C LYS A 2 28.26 26.75 -10.64
N ARG A 3 28.02 27.88 -9.96
CA ARG A 3 26.97 27.98 -8.91
C ARG A 3 25.54 27.79 -9.43
N LEU A 4 25.24 28.30 -10.63
CA LEU A 4 23.92 28.15 -11.25
C LEU A 4 23.67 26.69 -11.67
N THR A 5 24.69 26.01 -12.21
CA THR A 5 24.61 24.58 -12.50
C THR A 5 24.46 23.74 -11.24
N THR A 6 25.15 24.05 -10.14
CA THR A 6 24.99 23.32 -8.86
C THR A 6 23.60 23.52 -8.25
N ILE A 7 23.06 24.74 -8.28
CA ILE A 7 21.70 25.02 -7.79
C ILE A 7 20.66 24.29 -8.64
N ALA A 8 20.79 24.31 -9.97
CA ALA A 8 19.89 23.57 -10.86
C ALA A 8 19.95 22.05 -10.58
N LEU A 9 21.14 21.48 -10.39
CA LEU A 9 21.33 20.07 -10.02
C LEU A 9 20.70 19.68 -8.67
N LEU A 10 20.59 20.61 -7.72
CA LEU A 10 19.96 20.37 -6.42
C LEU A 10 18.43 20.54 -6.45
N ILE A 11 17.90 21.40 -7.33
CA ILE A 11 16.46 21.65 -7.45
C ILE A 11 15.75 20.55 -8.27
N ILE A 12 16.43 19.94 -9.24
CA ILE A 12 15.86 18.88 -10.09
C ILE A 12 15.33 17.70 -9.25
N PRO A 13 16.08 17.12 -8.29
CA PRO A 13 15.56 16.07 -7.41
C PRO A 13 14.33 16.50 -6.60
N LEU A 14 14.31 17.73 -6.07
CA LEU A 14 13.17 18.25 -5.30
C LEU A 14 11.88 18.36 -6.12
N LEU A 15 11.98 18.55 -7.44
CA LEU A 15 10.82 18.64 -8.34
C LEU A 15 10.34 17.26 -8.84
N PHE A 16 11.23 16.28 -8.94
CA PHE A 16 10.92 14.95 -9.47
C PHE A 16 10.77 13.86 -8.39
N CYS A 17 11.23 14.10 -7.17
CA CYS A 17 11.09 13.19 -6.02
C CYS A 17 9.88 13.57 -5.17
N THR A 18 8.70 13.72 -5.79
CA THR A 18 7.45 13.84 -5.03
C THR A 18 7.01 12.45 -4.57
N SER A 19 6.70 12.33 -3.28
CA SER A 19 6.60 11.05 -2.57
C SER A 19 5.29 10.28 -2.80
N TRP A 20 5.28 9.07 -2.26
CA TRP A 20 4.28 7.99 -2.30
C TRP A 20 2.96 8.32 -1.59
N GLY A 21 2.37 9.49 -1.83
CA GLY A 21 1.10 9.91 -1.27
C GLY A 21 -0.11 9.64 -2.18
N PHE A 22 -1.19 10.40 -1.98
CA PHE A 22 -2.44 10.21 -2.71
C PHE A 22 -2.29 10.19 -4.23
N PHE A 23 -1.40 11.01 -4.79
CA PHE A 23 -1.13 11.02 -6.23
C PHE A 23 -0.57 9.68 -6.72
N ALA A 24 0.41 9.13 -6.01
CA ALA A 24 1.06 7.88 -6.39
C ALA A 24 0.07 6.71 -6.37
N HIS A 25 -0.72 6.55 -5.29
CA HIS A 25 -1.72 5.48 -5.22
C HIS A 25 -2.74 5.57 -6.35
N ARG A 26 -3.26 6.77 -6.63
CA ARG A 26 -4.17 7.02 -7.76
C ARG A 26 -3.53 6.64 -9.09
N ARG A 27 -2.30 7.09 -9.31
CA ARG A 27 -1.58 6.86 -10.57
C ARG A 27 -1.24 5.39 -10.79
N ILE A 28 -0.77 4.69 -9.76
CA ILE A 28 -0.47 3.26 -9.80
C ILE A 28 -1.75 2.46 -10.12
N ASN A 29 -2.85 2.72 -9.42
CA ASN A 29 -4.13 2.04 -9.66
C ASN A 29 -4.65 2.31 -11.08
N GLN A 30 -4.59 3.56 -11.54
CA GLN A 30 -4.98 3.92 -12.91
C GLN A 30 -4.16 3.16 -13.95
N LEU A 31 -2.83 3.10 -13.78
CA LEU A 31 -1.94 2.43 -14.72
C LEU A 31 -2.11 0.91 -14.69
N ALA A 32 -2.36 0.32 -13.52
CA ALA A 32 -2.58 -1.11 -13.35
C ALA A 32 -3.76 -1.63 -14.19
N ILE A 33 -4.79 -0.81 -14.44
CA ILE A 33 -5.91 -1.20 -15.32
C ILE A 33 -5.40 -1.61 -16.69
N PHE A 34 -4.41 -0.90 -17.24
CA PHE A 34 -3.89 -1.14 -18.58
C PHE A 34 -2.91 -2.31 -18.68
N THR A 35 -2.55 -2.93 -17.55
CA THR A 35 -1.72 -4.14 -17.51
C THR A 35 -2.55 -5.41 -17.31
N LEU A 36 -3.87 -5.28 -17.14
CA LEU A 36 -4.77 -6.42 -16.94
C LEU A 36 -4.95 -7.25 -18.23
N PRO A 37 -5.22 -8.57 -18.09
CA PRO A 37 -5.62 -9.40 -19.22
C PRO A 37 -6.85 -8.84 -19.94
N THR A 38 -6.94 -9.08 -21.26
CA THR A 38 -8.01 -8.56 -22.12
C THR A 38 -9.42 -8.84 -21.59
N ASP A 39 -9.64 -10.04 -21.03
CA ASP A 39 -10.94 -10.47 -20.50
C ASP A 39 -11.42 -9.63 -19.30
N MET A 40 -10.49 -9.03 -18.54
CA MET A 40 -10.79 -8.16 -17.40
C MET A 40 -10.74 -6.68 -17.78
N LEU A 41 -9.93 -6.33 -18.78
CA LEU A 41 -9.62 -4.96 -19.15
C LEU A 41 -10.87 -4.12 -19.42
N THR A 42 -11.85 -4.66 -20.14
CA THR A 42 -13.10 -3.94 -20.48
C THR A 42 -13.87 -3.51 -19.23
N PHE A 43 -14.03 -4.42 -18.25
CA PHE A 43 -14.73 -4.14 -17.00
C PHE A 43 -14.03 -3.01 -16.22
N PHE A 44 -12.71 -3.10 -16.04
CA PHE A 44 -11.96 -2.13 -15.26
C PHE A 44 -11.75 -0.79 -15.97
N LYS A 45 -11.70 -0.77 -17.30
CA LYS A 45 -11.72 0.49 -18.08
C LYS A 45 -13.00 1.27 -17.85
N THR A 46 -14.15 0.59 -17.85
CA THR A 46 -15.44 1.21 -17.52
C THR A 46 -15.43 1.73 -16.09
N GLY A 47 -14.85 0.98 -15.15
CA GLY A 47 -14.69 1.37 -13.74
C GLY A 47 -13.51 2.30 -13.42
N HIS A 48 -12.76 2.81 -14.40
CA HIS A 48 -11.45 3.43 -14.14
C HIS A 48 -11.51 4.61 -13.18
N LYS A 49 -12.57 5.43 -13.27
CA LYS A 49 -12.78 6.59 -12.41
C LYS A 49 -12.91 6.15 -10.96
N TYR A 50 -13.71 5.11 -10.70
CA TYR A 50 -13.88 4.54 -9.37
C TYR A 50 -12.54 4.02 -8.83
N ILE A 51 -11.85 3.17 -9.59
CA ILE A 51 -10.56 2.60 -9.19
C ILE A 51 -9.54 3.69 -8.86
N THR A 52 -9.50 4.75 -9.66
CA THR A 52 -8.58 5.87 -9.44
C THR A 52 -8.98 6.69 -8.21
N GLU A 53 -10.23 7.12 -8.09
CA GLU A 53 -10.68 8.01 -7.01
C GLU A 53 -10.63 7.35 -5.63
N HIS A 54 -10.95 6.05 -5.58
CA HIS A 54 -11.00 5.24 -4.36
C HIS A 54 -9.66 4.60 -3.99
N ALA A 55 -8.60 4.77 -4.79
CA ALA A 55 -7.25 4.26 -4.49
C ALA A 55 -6.62 4.82 -3.20
N VAL A 56 -7.24 5.82 -2.58
CA VAL A 56 -6.78 6.50 -1.34
C VAL A 56 -7.76 6.33 -0.19
N ASP A 57 -8.79 5.51 -0.39
CA ASP A 57 -9.82 5.32 0.63
C ASP A 57 -9.33 4.56 1.87
N PRO A 58 -8.42 3.56 1.77
CA PRO A 58 -7.79 2.98 2.96
C PRO A 58 -7.14 4.04 3.86
N ASP A 59 -6.35 4.97 3.29
CA ASP A 59 -5.76 6.08 4.06
C ASP A 59 -6.81 6.92 4.79
N LYS A 60 -7.92 7.24 4.12
CA LYS A 60 -9.03 7.98 4.73
C LYS A 60 -9.74 7.16 5.80
N ARG A 61 -9.78 5.84 5.67
CA ARG A 61 -10.46 4.94 6.61
C ARG A 61 -9.78 4.92 7.97
N ARG A 62 -8.49 5.28 8.06
CA ARG A 62 -7.75 5.47 9.32
C ARG A 62 -8.41 6.46 10.29
N TYR A 63 -9.19 7.42 9.79
CA TYR A 63 -9.92 8.38 10.62
C TYR A 63 -11.20 7.80 11.25
N LEU A 64 -11.65 6.62 10.81
CA LEU A 64 -12.90 5.97 11.23
C LEU A 64 -12.69 4.58 11.84
N ASP A 65 -11.66 3.85 11.41
CA ASP A 65 -11.30 2.52 11.89
C ASP A 65 -9.88 2.58 12.50
N THR A 66 -9.79 2.47 13.82
CA THR A 66 -8.51 2.45 14.54
C THR A 66 -7.65 1.25 14.18
N LEU A 67 -8.25 0.18 13.64
CA LEU A 67 -7.54 -1.01 13.18
C LEU A 67 -7.09 -0.91 11.72
N GLU A 68 -7.39 0.20 11.03
CA GLU A 68 -6.92 0.41 9.65
C GLU A 68 -5.43 0.79 9.62
N ALA A 69 -4.95 1.63 10.54
CA ALA A 69 -3.56 2.10 10.54
C ALA A 69 -2.50 0.99 10.36
N PRO A 70 -2.52 -0.14 11.11
CA PRO A 70 -1.54 -1.21 10.93
C PRO A 70 -1.64 -1.93 9.58
N ARG A 71 -2.68 -1.72 8.77
CA ARG A 71 -2.85 -2.38 7.48
C ARG A 71 -1.94 -1.83 6.38
N HIS A 72 -1.28 -0.69 6.63
CA HIS A 72 -0.50 0.07 5.64
C HIS A 72 1.01 -0.17 5.70
N TYR A 73 1.52 -0.87 6.71
CA TYR A 73 2.96 -1.04 6.93
C TYR A 73 3.30 -2.39 7.54
N LEU A 74 4.60 -2.69 7.61
CA LEU A 74 5.18 -3.80 8.37
C LEU A 74 6.54 -3.35 8.92
N ASP A 75 6.64 -3.17 10.23
CA ASP A 75 7.90 -2.85 10.89
C ASP A 75 8.72 -4.13 11.06
N VAL A 76 9.40 -4.54 9.98
CA VAL A 76 10.08 -5.84 9.87
C VAL A 76 11.00 -6.11 11.07
N GLU A 77 11.76 -5.10 11.50
CA GLU A 77 12.75 -5.20 12.57
C GLU A 77 12.11 -5.47 13.94
N ASN A 78 10.83 -5.12 14.11
CA ASN A 78 10.10 -5.38 15.35
C ASN A 78 9.55 -6.81 15.41
N TYR A 79 9.49 -7.51 14.27
CA TYR A 79 9.03 -8.90 14.22
C TYR A 79 10.16 -9.90 14.48
N GLU A 80 11.19 -9.87 13.64
CA GLU A 80 12.27 -10.86 13.61
C GLU A 80 13.58 -10.23 13.16
N SER A 81 14.71 -10.81 13.54
CA SER A 81 16.04 -10.39 13.07
C SER A 81 16.31 -10.75 11.60
N HIS A 82 15.63 -11.78 11.11
CA HIS A 82 15.67 -12.21 9.71
C HIS A 82 14.25 -12.22 9.15
N ILE A 83 14.03 -11.50 8.04
CA ILE A 83 12.70 -11.34 7.43
C ILE A 83 12.05 -12.69 7.08
N ASP A 84 12.85 -13.67 6.64
CA ASP A 84 12.38 -15.02 6.29
C ASP A 84 11.86 -15.83 7.50
N SER A 85 12.05 -15.33 8.72
CA SER A 85 11.50 -15.95 9.94
C SER A 85 10.07 -15.45 10.28
N ILE A 86 9.57 -14.45 9.55
CA ILE A 86 8.21 -13.93 9.70
C ILE A 86 7.24 -14.92 9.04
N PRO A 87 6.21 -15.42 9.75
CA PRO A 87 5.26 -16.35 9.17
C PRO A 87 4.48 -15.75 8.00
N GLU A 88 4.46 -16.47 6.88
CA GLU A 88 3.71 -16.03 5.69
C GLU A 88 2.19 -16.02 5.92
N LYS A 89 1.67 -16.95 6.71
CA LYS A 89 0.23 -17.07 6.99
C LYS A 89 -0.16 -16.24 8.19
N PHE A 90 -1.27 -15.51 8.07
CA PHE A 90 -1.77 -14.65 9.15
C PHE A 90 -2.09 -15.43 10.43
N ASN A 91 -2.67 -16.64 10.33
CA ASN A 91 -3.00 -17.44 11.51
C ASN A 91 -1.75 -17.88 12.28
N ASP A 92 -0.66 -18.18 11.57
CA ASP A 92 0.62 -18.55 12.19
C ASP A 92 1.27 -17.32 12.83
N ALA A 93 1.21 -16.16 12.17
CA ALA A 93 1.65 -14.89 12.74
C ALA A 93 0.83 -14.49 13.98
N LEU A 94 -0.49 -14.69 13.96
CA LEU A 94 -1.38 -14.44 15.10
C LEU A 94 -1.07 -15.37 16.27
N ALA A 95 -0.84 -16.66 16.01
CA ALA A 95 -0.46 -17.62 17.04
C ALA A 95 0.92 -17.30 17.66
N LYS A 96 1.87 -16.85 16.84
CA LYS A 96 3.25 -16.54 17.25
C LYS A 96 3.35 -15.21 18.00
N TYR A 97 2.71 -14.16 17.50
CA TYR A 97 2.91 -12.78 17.97
C TYR A 97 1.74 -12.23 18.80
N GLY A 98 0.56 -12.81 18.66
CA GLY A 98 -0.66 -12.29 19.25
C GLY A 98 -1.16 -11.00 18.59
N GLN A 99 -2.44 -10.67 18.83
CA GLN A 99 -3.10 -9.54 18.18
C GLN A 99 -2.48 -8.18 18.51
N LYS A 100 -1.98 -8.01 19.75
CA LYS A 100 -1.39 -6.75 20.21
C LYS A 100 -0.16 -6.39 19.37
N LYS A 101 0.80 -7.32 19.23
CA LYS A 101 2.02 -7.09 18.46
C LYS A 101 1.70 -6.81 16.98
N LEU A 102 0.73 -7.53 16.40
CA LEU A 102 0.27 -7.30 15.03
C LEU A 102 -0.32 -5.89 14.83
N ASN A 103 -1.14 -5.43 15.77
CA ASN A 103 -1.74 -4.09 15.69
C ASN A 103 -0.73 -2.96 15.89
N GLU A 104 0.36 -3.20 16.62
CA GLU A 104 1.40 -2.20 16.89
C GLU A 104 2.41 -2.11 15.73
N ASN A 105 2.77 -3.24 15.12
CA ASN A 105 3.91 -3.33 14.20
C ASN A 105 3.52 -3.52 12.73
N GLY A 106 2.23 -3.42 12.41
CA GLY A 106 1.75 -3.46 11.03
C GLY A 106 1.61 -4.86 10.45
N ILE A 107 0.72 -5.00 9.47
CA ILE A 107 0.26 -6.27 8.89
C ILE A 107 0.08 -6.23 7.37
N VAL A 108 0.71 -5.30 6.65
CA VAL A 108 0.42 -5.07 5.22
C VAL A 108 0.47 -6.33 4.34
N PRO A 109 1.42 -7.29 4.48
CA PRO A 109 1.42 -8.49 3.63
C PRO A 109 0.18 -9.36 3.84
N TRP A 110 -0.23 -9.54 5.09
CA TRP A 110 -1.42 -10.31 5.43
C TRP A 110 -2.70 -9.57 5.02
N GLN A 111 -2.71 -8.23 5.09
CA GLN A 111 -3.83 -7.45 4.58
C GLN A 111 -3.99 -7.56 3.06
N ILE A 112 -2.89 -7.56 2.30
CA ILE A 112 -2.90 -7.79 0.85
C ILE A 112 -3.57 -9.13 0.56
N GLN A 113 -3.17 -10.19 1.25
CA GLN A 113 -3.76 -11.53 1.08
C GLN A 113 -5.27 -11.55 1.42
N ARG A 114 -5.69 -10.93 2.53
CA ARG A 114 -7.11 -10.84 2.92
C ARG A 114 -7.94 -10.08 1.88
N THR A 115 -7.41 -8.98 1.36
CA THR A 115 -8.08 -8.14 0.36
C THR A 115 -8.17 -8.87 -0.98
N TYR A 116 -7.12 -9.59 -1.37
CA TYR A 116 -7.12 -10.47 -2.54
C TYR A 116 -8.22 -11.53 -2.45
N TYR A 117 -8.34 -12.26 -1.34
CA TYR A 117 -9.40 -13.26 -1.20
C TYR A 117 -10.81 -12.62 -1.18
N SER A 118 -10.93 -11.41 -0.65
CA SER A 118 -12.19 -10.65 -0.71
C SER A 118 -12.56 -10.29 -2.16
N LEU A 119 -11.58 -9.89 -2.97
CA LEU A 119 -11.75 -9.65 -4.39
C LEU A 119 -12.15 -10.92 -5.15
N VAL A 120 -11.46 -12.04 -4.90
CA VAL A 120 -11.80 -13.35 -5.50
C VAL A 120 -13.24 -13.75 -5.17
N ASN A 121 -13.66 -13.57 -3.92
CA ASN A 121 -15.03 -13.88 -3.51
C ASN A 121 -16.06 -12.94 -4.17
N ALA A 122 -15.73 -11.67 -4.37
CA ALA A 122 -16.58 -10.73 -5.10
C ALA A 122 -16.77 -11.15 -6.58
N PHE A 123 -15.69 -11.61 -7.24
CA PHE A 123 -15.79 -12.20 -8.57
C PHE A 123 -16.67 -13.44 -8.61
N LYS A 124 -16.49 -14.38 -7.68
CA LYS A 124 -17.33 -15.59 -7.59
C LYS A 124 -18.82 -15.25 -7.39
N ALA A 125 -19.09 -14.19 -6.64
CA ALA A 125 -20.45 -13.71 -6.38
C ALA A 125 -21.02 -12.82 -7.51
N ASN A 126 -20.23 -12.50 -8.54
CA ASN A 126 -20.58 -11.54 -9.59
C ASN A 126 -21.00 -10.16 -9.05
N ASP A 127 -20.42 -9.72 -7.93
CA ASP A 127 -20.74 -8.45 -7.28
C ASP A 127 -19.81 -7.34 -7.80
N SER A 128 -20.20 -6.69 -8.89
CA SER A 128 -19.41 -5.64 -9.57
C SER A 128 -18.98 -4.50 -8.64
N LEU A 129 -19.82 -4.11 -7.68
CA LEU A 129 -19.48 -3.03 -6.75
C LEU A 129 -18.37 -3.45 -5.80
N LYS A 130 -18.46 -4.67 -5.25
CA LYS A 130 -17.40 -5.21 -4.39
C LYS A 130 -16.12 -5.51 -5.17
N ILE A 131 -16.21 -5.92 -6.43
CA ILE A 131 -15.03 -6.11 -7.28
C ILE A 131 -14.27 -4.79 -7.41
N LEU A 132 -14.94 -3.69 -7.76
CA LEU A 132 -14.29 -2.39 -7.89
C LEU A 132 -13.72 -1.90 -6.56
N LYS A 133 -14.47 -2.03 -5.46
CA LYS A 133 -14.01 -1.66 -4.11
C LYS A 133 -12.73 -2.42 -3.73
N TYR A 134 -12.77 -3.75 -3.79
CA TYR A 134 -11.63 -4.56 -3.33
C TYR A 134 -10.44 -4.47 -4.28
N ALA A 135 -10.65 -4.22 -5.58
CA ALA A 135 -9.55 -3.95 -6.50
C ALA A 135 -8.82 -2.63 -6.17
N ALA A 136 -9.56 -1.56 -5.87
CA ALA A 136 -8.97 -0.29 -5.45
C ALA A 136 -8.22 -0.41 -4.10
N ASP A 137 -8.86 -1.05 -3.11
CA ASP A 137 -8.23 -1.33 -1.81
C ASP A 137 -6.96 -2.21 -1.98
N LEU A 138 -7.01 -3.24 -2.82
CA LEU A 138 -5.87 -4.13 -3.07
C LEU A 138 -4.69 -3.37 -3.71
N GLY A 139 -4.97 -2.55 -4.72
CA GLY A 139 -3.96 -1.72 -5.37
C GLY A 139 -3.33 -0.71 -4.41
N HIS A 140 -4.09 -0.19 -3.45
CA HIS A 140 -3.57 0.66 -2.39
C HIS A 140 -2.56 -0.06 -1.50
N TYR A 141 -2.93 -1.18 -0.87
CA TYR A 141 -2.04 -1.90 0.05
C TYR A 141 -0.80 -2.47 -0.65
N ILE A 142 -0.93 -2.90 -1.92
CA ILE A 142 0.23 -3.28 -2.73
C ILE A 142 1.13 -2.05 -2.93
N GLY A 143 0.57 -0.89 -3.26
CA GLY A 143 1.32 0.37 -3.39
C GLY A 143 2.09 0.71 -2.11
N ASP A 144 1.45 0.61 -0.95
CA ASP A 144 2.07 0.81 0.36
C ASP A 144 3.26 -0.12 0.61
N ALA A 145 3.11 -1.41 0.30
CA ALA A 145 4.20 -2.39 0.46
C ALA A 145 5.42 -2.10 -0.44
N HIS A 146 5.27 -1.25 -1.47
CA HIS A 146 6.37 -0.78 -2.32
C HIS A 146 6.95 0.57 -1.87
N VAL A 147 6.45 1.17 -0.79
CA VAL A 147 7.04 2.34 -0.14
C VAL A 147 8.09 1.84 0.86
N PRO A 148 9.40 2.04 0.64
CA PRO A 148 10.43 1.46 1.51
C PRO A 148 10.32 1.91 2.98
N LEU A 149 9.82 3.11 3.23
CA LEU A 149 9.62 3.62 4.60
C LEU A 149 8.34 3.07 5.28
N HIS A 150 7.52 2.28 4.59
CA HIS A 150 6.42 1.50 5.18
C HIS A 150 6.86 0.08 5.57
N THR A 151 8.12 -0.28 5.37
CA THR A 151 8.65 -1.61 5.71
C THR A 151 9.68 -1.57 6.84
N THR A 152 9.68 -0.51 7.65
CA THR A 152 10.64 -0.29 8.73
C THR A 152 10.04 0.52 9.88
N ALA A 153 10.44 0.21 11.11
CA ALA A 153 10.07 0.99 12.30
C ALA A 153 10.53 2.45 12.23
N ASN A 154 11.56 2.76 11.42
CA ASN A 154 11.97 4.14 11.15
C ASN A 154 11.09 4.80 10.08
N HIS A 155 9.76 4.70 10.25
CA HIS A 155 8.79 5.31 9.37
C HIS A 155 9.10 6.80 9.20
N ASN A 156 9.07 7.29 7.96
CA ASN A 156 9.42 8.67 7.61
C ASN A 156 10.77 9.19 8.18
N GLY A 157 11.73 8.31 8.47
CA GLY A 157 13.05 8.69 9.00
C GLY A 157 13.03 9.34 10.40
N GLN A 158 11.93 9.17 11.14
CA GLN A 158 11.64 9.86 12.40
C GLN A 158 12.59 9.51 13.55
N LEU A 159 13.14 8.30 13.59
CA LEU A 159 14.09 7.85 14.61
C LEU A 159 15.50 8.41 14.37
N THR A 160 15.79 8.83 13.13
CA THR A 160 17.10 9.35 12.71
C THR A 160 17.08 10.85 12.43
N ASN A 161 15.92 11.51 12.60
CA ASN A 161 15.70 12.91 12.22
C ASN A 161 16.04 13.20 10.75
N GLN A 162 15.84 12.21 9.88
CA GLN A 162 16.03 12.29 8.43
C GLN A 162 14.67 12.22 7.76
N HIS A 163 13.84 13.21 8.04
CA HIS A 163 12.48 13.26 7.54
C HIS A 163 12.45 13.30 6.01
N GLY A 164 11.67 12.39 5.42
CA GLY A 164 11.38 12.34 3.99
C GLY A 164 10.16 13.17 3.62
#